data_AF-A0A2A3JL93-F1
#
_entry.id   AF-A0A2A3JL93-F1
#
_cell.length_a   1.000
_cell.length_b   1.000
_cell.length_c   1.000
_cell.angle_alpha   90.00
_cell.angle_beta   90.00
_cell.angle_gamma   90.00
#
_symmetry.space_group_name_H-M   'P 1'
#
loop_
_entity.id
_entity.type
_entity.pdbx_description
1 polymer ?
#
loop_
_entity_poly.entity_id
_entity_poly.type
_entity_poly.pdbx_seq_one_letter_code
_entity_poly.pdbx_strand_id
1 'polypeptide(L)' 'MGLPYSSRTLLSHGMVREVAQACDQADADTVVFVPTLTERQQRTLTTMLGRPAVSLSDILAAD' A
#
# COMPACT_ATOMS: atom_id res chain seq x y z
N MET A 1 5.74 -19.30 -0.29
CA MET A 1 5.31 -17.89 -0.38
C MET A 1 3.84 -17.87 -0.76
N GLY A 2 2.96 -17.38 0.12
CA GLY A 2 1.52 -17.36 -0.13
C GLY A 2 1.18 -16.39 -1.26
N LEU A 3 0.28 -16.80 -2.15
CA LEU A 3 -0.26 -15.93 -3.18
C LEU A 3 -0.85 -14.66 -2.52
N PRO A 4 -0.75 -13.48 -3.16
CA PRO A 4 -1.38 -12.28 -2.65
C PRO A 4 -2.88 -12.52 -2.46
N TYR A 5 -3.42 -12.09 -1.31
CA TYR A 5 -4.84 -12.25 -0.97
C TYR A 5 -5.77 -11.58 -2.00
N SER A 6 -5.23 -10.66 -2.81
CA SER A 6 -5.91 -9.95 -3.88
C SER A 6 -4.91 -9.50 -4.93
N SER A 7 -5.21 -9.73 -6.21
CA SER A 7 -4.43 -9.19 -7.33
C SER A 7 -4.50 -7.65 -7.40
N ARG A 8 -5.54 -7.02 -6.82
CA ARG A 8 -5.76 -5.58 -6.85
C ARG A 8 -5.02 -4.80 -5.76
N THR A 9 -4.80 -5.42 -4.60
CA THR A 9 -4.39 -4.70 -3.38
C THR A 9 -3.30 -5.41 -2.60
N LEU A 10 -2.90 -6.64 -2.97
CA LEU A 10 -2.03 -7.55 -2.20
C LEU A 10 -2.57 -7.97 -0.81
N LEU A 11 -3.50 -7.18 -0.27
CA LEU A 11 -4.21 -7.32 0.98
C LEU A 11 -5.69 -7.66 0.74
N SER A 12 -6.34 -8.27 1.72
CA SER A 12 -7.81 -8.33 1.75
C SER A 12 -8.40 -6.92 1.92
N HIS A 13 -9.65 -6.72 1.51
CA HIS A 13 -10.33 -5.43 1.70
C HIS A 13 -10.42 -5.01 3.18
N GLY A 14 -10.60 -5.99 4.10
CA GLY A 14 -10.59 -5.73 5.54
C GLY A 14 -9.24 -5.18 6.01
N MET A 15 -8.14 -5.77 5.55
CA MET A 15 -6.80 -5.35 5.93
C MET A 15 -6.43 -3.97 5.37
N VAL A 16 -6.94 -3.59 4.19
CA VAL A 16 -6.75 -2.21 3.69
C VAL A 16 -7.40 -1.18 4.63
N ARG A 17 -8.56 -1.48 5.20
CA ARG A 17 -9.22 -0.58 6.17
C ARG A 17 -8.45 -0.51 7.49
N GLU A 18 -7.95 -1.64 7.98
CA GLU A 18 -7.10 -1.67 9.18
C GLU A 18 -5.82 -0.86 8.99
N VAL A 19 -5.17 -0.98 7.83
CA VAL A 19 -3.99 -0.17 7.49
C VAL A 19 -4.34 1.30 7.45
N ALA A 20 -5.44 1.71 6.80
CA ALA A 20 -5.86 3.11 6.78
C ALA A 20 -6.05 3.67 8.21
N GLN A 21 -6.73 2.92 9.07
CA GLN A 21 -6.96 3.31 10.46
C GLN A 21 -5.65 3.35 11.28
N ALA A 22 -4.71 2.45 11.04
CA ALA A 22 -3.39 2.48 11.67
C ALA A 22 -2.59 3.70 11.21
N CYS A 23 -2.70 4.07 9.94
CA CYS A 23 -2.03 5.25 9.40
C CYS A 23 -2.64 6.56 9.95
N ASP A 24 -3.95 6.61 10.20
CA ASP A 24 -4.59 7.75 10.89
C ASP A 24 -4.09 7.90 12.34
N GLN A 25 -3.96 6.78 13.06
CA GLN A 25 -3.46 6.78 14.44
C GLN A 25 -1.98 7.15 14.54
N ALA A 26 -1.20 6.79 13.52
CA ALA A 26 0.23 7.05 13.46
C ALA A 26 0.58 8.41 12.83
N ASP A 27 -0.41 9.19 12.38
CA ASP A 27 -0.22 10.42 11.59
C ASP A 27 0.74 10.20 10.40
N ALA A 28 0.57 9.06 9.72
CA ALA A 28 1.50 8.63 8.67
C ALA A 28 1.14 9.26 7.33
N ASP A 29 2.05 10.00 6.70
CA ASP A 29 1.81 10.62 5.39
C ASP A 29 1.79 9.62 4.22
N THR A 30 2.34 8.42 4.39
CA THR A 30 2.55 7.46 3.30
C THR A 30 2.55 6.01 3.78
N VAL A 31 2.14 5.11 2.90
CA VAL A 31 2.19 3.66 3.14
C VAL A 31 3.21 3.02 2.21
N VAL A 32 4.24 2.41 2.81
CA VAL A 32 5.31 1.73 2.07
C VAL A 32 5.01 0.23 1.98
N PHE A 33 5.02 -0.29 0.76
CA PHE A 33 4.90 -1.71 0.46
C PHE A 33 6.27 -2.28 0.10
N VAL A 34 6.70 -3.33 0.81
CA VAL A 34 7.95 -4.04 0.47
C VAL A 34 7.90 -4.66 -0.93
N PRO A 35 6.81 -5.32 -1.37
CA PRO A 35 6.69 -5.78 -2.74
C PRO A 35 6.54 -4.60 -3.72
N THR A 36 7.13 -4.72 -4.92
CA THR A 36 6.87 -3.78 -6.01
C THR A 36 5.39 -3.77 -6.37
N LEU A 37 4.78 -2.58 -6.32
CA LEU A 37 3.42 -2.36 -6.76
C LEU A 37 3.41 -2.13 -8.27
N THR A 38 2.47 -2.76 -8.96
CA THR A 38 2.11 -2.30 -10.31
C THR A 38 1.43 -0.93 -10.23
N GLU A 39 1.49 -0.12 -11.29
CA GLU A 39 0.80 1.18 -11.33
C GLU A 39 -0.69 1.09 -10.97
N ARG A 40 -1.35 0.01 -11.41
CA ARG A 40 -2.77 -0.25 -11.11
C ARG A 40 -3.00 -0.49 -9.61
N GLN A 41 -2.12 -1.26 -8.96
CA GLN A 41 -2.20 -1.52 -7.53
C GLN A 41 -1.93 -0.24 -6.75
N GLN A 42 -0.88 0.49 -7.12
CA GLN A 42 -0.51 1.75 -6.49
C GLN A 42 -1.66 2.75 -6.52
N ARG A 43 -2.29 2.96 -7.69
CA ARG A 43 -3.45 3.85 -7.83
C ARG A 43 -4.63 3.38 -6.98
N THR A 44 -4.94 2.09 -7.02
CA THR A 44 -6.06 1.52 -6.24
C THR A 44 -5.84 1.69 -4.74
N LEU A 45 -4.63 1.37 -4.25
CA LEU A 45 -4.27 1.48 -2.84
C LEU A 45 -4.24 2.94 -2.39
N THR A 46 -3.69 3.83 -3.20
CA THR A 46 -3.68 5.28 -2.89
C THR A 46 -5.10 5.81 -2.72
N THR A 47 -6.02 5.45 -3.63
CA THR A 47 -7.43 5.82 -3.50
C THR A 47 -8.09 5.22 -2.25
N MET A 48 -7.79 3.97 -1.91
CA MET A 48 -8.40 3.30 -0.75
C MET A 48 -7.84 3.79 0.60
N LEU A 49 -6.56 4.14 0.66
CA LEU A 49 -5.87 4.56 1.87
C LEU A 49 -5.99 6.08 2.12
N GLY A 50 -6.42 6.84 1.10
CA GLY A 50 -6.51 8.30 1.15
C GLY A 50 -5.15 9.01 1.16
N ARG A 51 -4.06 8.26 0.97
CA ARG A 51 -2.67 8.75 1.01
C ARG A 51 -1.80 7.92 0.07
N PRO A 52 -0.60 8.41 -0.32
CA PRO A 52 0.25 7.70 -1.27
C PRO A 52 0.63 6.30 -0.78
N ALA A 53 0.41 5.33 -1.66
CA ALA A 53 1.01 4.00 -1.55
C ALA A 53 2.24 3.96 -2.45
N VAL A 54 3.38 3.49 -1.95
CA VAL A 54 4.65 3.44 -2.69
C VAL A 54 5.34 2.11 -2.49
N SER A 55 6.09 1.65 -3.50
CA SER A 55 6.96 0.49 -3.34
C SER A 55 8.25 0.91 -2.66
N LEU A 56 8.82 0.04 -1.83
CA LEU A 56 10.15 0.26 -1.23
C LEU A 56 11.22 0.43 -2.32
N SER A 57 11.12 -0.31 -3.43
CA SER A 57 12.03 -0.18 -4.57
C SER A 57 12.03 1.23 -5.16
N ASP A 58 10.88 1.91 -5.16
CA ASP A 58 10.74 3.24 -5.77
C ASP A 58 11.39 4.30 -4.89
N ILE A 59 11.35 4.10 -3.56
CA ILE A 59 12.04 4.95 -2.58
C ILE A 59 13.56 4.76 -2.68
N LEU A 60 14.01 3.51 -2.74
CA LEU A 60 15.44 3.18 -2.81
C LEU A 60 16.10 3.56 -4.14
N ALA A 61 15.32 3.74 -5.22
CA ALA A 61 15.82 4.19 -6.51
C ALA A 61 15.91 5.72 -6.64
N ALA A 62 15.35 6.47 -5.68
CA ALA A 62 15.36 7.93 -5.66
C ALA A 62 16.53 8.52 -4.84
N ASP A 63 17.22 7.69 -4.05
CA ASP A 63 18.52 7.96 -3.38
C ASP A 63 19.71 7.60 -4.28
#